data_AF-A0A2V8ZWF3-F1
#
_entry.id   AF-A0A2V8ZWF3-F1
#
_cell.length_a   1.000
_cell.length_b   1.000
_cell.length_c   1.000
_cell.angle_alpha   90.00
_cell.angle_beta   90.00
_cell.angle_gamma   90.00
#
_symmetry.space_group_name_H-M   'P 1'
#
loop_
_entity.id
_entity.type
_entity.pdbx_description
1 polymer ?
#
loop_
_entity_poly.entity_id
_entity_poly.type
_entity_poly.pdbx_seq_one_letter_code
_entity_poly.pdbx_strand_id
1 'polypeptide(L)'
;MRNVGRVIFSTLACAALAAAVWSLMPATTHATAMLGVPSSQEATQQQSVSGKIASVEKNSFTLTVGQSQTSSEKQNLSQDPATPKTMKFQIDKNTAIEGSLKVGASADVTYRQEKGANIAISVHVTP
;
A
#
# COMPACT_ATOMS: atom_id res chain seq x y z
N MET A 1 -52.29 35.02 36.15
CA MET A 1 -52.31 34.13 37.34
C MET A 1 -53.28 32.99 37.08
N ARG A 2 -52.77 31.75 36.94
CA ARG A 2 -53.52 30.49 37.14
C ARG A 2 -52.55 29.32 37.04
N ASN A 3 -52.10 28.85 38.20
CA ASN A 3 -51.35 27.61 38.39
C ASN A 3 -52.30 26.63 39.06
N VAL A 4 -52.65 25.51 38.43
CA VAL A 4 -53.27 24.37 39.11
C VAL A 4 -52.86 23.09 38.40
N GLY A 5 -52.36 22.11 39.15
CA GLY A 5 -52.31 20.72 38.70
C GLY A 5 -51.08 19.93 39.13
N ARG A 6 -50.82 19.79 40.44
CA ARG A 6 -50.02 18.66 40.96
C ARG A 6 -50.93 17.42 40.97
N VAL A 7 -50.57 16.35 40.26
CA VAL A 7 -50.90 14.97 40.66
C VAL A 7 -49.75 14.05 40.22
N ILE A 8 -49.39 13.16 41.13
CA ILE A 8 -48.21 12.29 41.17
C ILE A 8 -48.70 10.86 40.95
N PHE A 9 -48.12 10.05 40.06
CA PHE A 9 -48.18 8.56 40.04
C PHE A 9 -47.21 8.12 38.90
N SER A 10 -45.95 7.75 39.18
CA SER A 10 -45.42 6.46 39.67
C SER A 10 -45.66 5.27 38.73
N THR A 11 -44.60 4.47 38.54
CA THR A 11 -44.38 3.34 37.61
C THR A 11 -43.88 3.77 36.22
N LEU A 12 -42.85 3.21 35.58
CA LEU A 12 -42.45 1.81 35.53
C LEU A 12 -41.02 1.67 34.93
N ALA A 13 -40.34 0.60 35.32
CA ALA A 13 -39.23 -0.09 34.62
C ALA A 13 -37.79 0.43 34.80
N CYS A 14 -37.17 -0.07 35.86
CA CYS A 14 -35.72 -0.32 35.95
C CYS A 14 -35.25 -1.38 34.93
N ALA A 15 -33.94 -1.34 34.69
CA ALA A 15 -33.03 -2.44 34.34
C ALA A 15 -32.98 -2.93 32.87
N ALA A 16 -31.88 -2.63 32.19
CA ALA A 16 -30.72 -3.54 32.10
C ALA A 16 -29.72 -2.99 31.06
N LEU A 17 -28.62 -2.37 31.50
CA LEU A 17 -27.51 -2.05 30.61
C LEU A 17 -26.59 -3.28 30.57
N ALA A 18 -26.52 -3.92 29.40
CA ALA A 18 -25.78 -5.15 29.19
C ALA A 18 -24.28 -4.95 29.38
N ALA A 19 -23.70 -5.74 30.28
CA ALA A 19 -22.26 -5.89 30.43
C ALA A 19 -21.70 -6.66 29.22
N ALA A 20 -20.95 -5.97 28.36
CA ALA A 20 -20.01 -6.62 27.45
C ALA A 20 -18.65 -6.68 28.15
N VAL A 21 -18.37 -7.84 28.74
CA VAL A 21 -17.06 -8.22 29.28
C VAL A 21 -16.08 -8.27 28.11
N TRP A 22 -15.18 -7.29 28.02
CA TRP A 22 -13.96 -7.45 27.24
C TRP A 22 -12.89 -8.07 28.13
N SER A 23 -12.70 -9.35 27.87
CA SER A 23 -11.64 -10.19 28.40
C SER A 23 -10.28 -9.54 28.19
N LEU A 24 -9.51 -9.42 29.27
CA LEU A 24 -8.06 -9.34 29.25
C LEU A 24 -7.48 -10.42 28.32
N MET A 25 -6.67 -10.03 27.34
CA MET A 25 -5.52 -10.82 26.94
C MET A 25 -4.24 -10.07 27.31
N PRO A 26 -3.31 -10.71 28.04
CA PRO A 26 -1.98 -10.19 28.26
C PRO A 26 -1.12 -10.59 27.06
N ALA A 27 -0.61 -9.62 26.31
CA ALA A 27 0.49 -9.84 25.38
C ALA A 27 1.69 -9.07 25.91
N THR A 28 2.59 -9.85 26.49
CA THR A 28 3.99 -9.59 26.80
C THR A 28 4.63 -8.44 26.02
N THR A 29 5.23 -7.55 26.81
CA THR A 29 6.36 -6.69 26.52
C THR A 29 7.26 -7.21 25.39
N HIS A 30 7.26 -6.53 24.24
CA HIS A 30 8.46 -6.32 23.44
C HIS A 30 8.38 -4.92 22.84
N ALA A 31 8.96 -3.97 23.58
CA ALA A 31 9.33 -2.69 23.02
C ALA A 31 10.38 -2.93 21.93
N THR A 32 10.02 -2.73 20.67
CA THR A 32 10.95 -2.18 19.69
C THR A 32 10.13 -1.35 18.73
N ALA A 33 10.22 -0.04 18.92
CA ALA A 33 9.75 0.94 17.96
C ALA A 33 10.40 0.64 16.61
N MET A 34 9.60 0.26 15.63
CA MET A 34 9.96 0.39 14.23
C MET A 34 8.88 1.25 13.61
N LEU A 35 9.25 2.51 13.37
CA LEU A 35 8.51 3.51 12.62
C LEU A 35 8.28 2.98 11.19
N GLY A 36 7.26 2.15 11.01
CA GLY A 36 6.67 1.88 9.72
C GLY A 36 5.56 2.90 9.51
N VAL A 37 5.86 4.01 8.83
CA VAL A 37 4.88 5.02 8.41
C VAL A 37 3.74 4.30 7.67
N PRO A 38 2.49 4.28 8.18
CA PRO A 38 1.36 3.94 7.34
C PRO A 38 1.07 5.20 6.53
N SER A 39 1.67 5.34 5.35
CA SER A 39 1.25 6.38 4.42
C SER A 39 -0.10 5.96 3.83
N SER A 40 -1.17 6.28 4.55
CA SER A 40 -2.49 6.41 3.97
C SER A 40 -2.49 7.66 3.08
N GLN A 41 -1.98 7.54 1.86
CA GLN A 41 -2.19 8.52 0.81
C GLN A 41 -3.20 7.97 -0.19
N GLU A 42 -4.33 8.66 -0.28
CA GLU A 42 -5.17 8.86 -1.47
C GLU A 42 -5.10 7.75 -2.52
N ALA A 43 -6.20 7.00 -2.67
CA ALA A 43 -6.34 5.78 -3.48
C ALA A 43 -6.04 5.97 -4.99
N THR A 44 -4.78 6.25 -5.31
CA THR A 44 -4.18 5.97 -6.61
C THR A 44 -3.62 4.57 -6.45
N GLN A 45 -4.11 3.61 -7.23
CA GLN A 45 -3.73 2.20 -7.08
C GLN A 45 -2.22 2.05 -7.29
N GLN A 46 -1.48 1.94 -6.19
CA GLN A 46 -0.04 1.69 -6.20
C GLN A 46 0.19 0.23 -6.58
N GLN A 47 1.18 0.00 -7.42
CA GLN A 47 1.57 -1.32 -7.90
C GLN A 47 3.04 -1.54 -7.58
N SER A 48 3.42 -2.79 -7.33
CA SER A 48 4.82 -3.15 -7.09
C SER A 48 5.25 -4.19 -8.10
N VAL A 49 6.45 -4.01 -8.66
CA VAL A 49 7.11 -5.00 -9.50
C VAL A 49 8.57 -5.10 -9.13
N SER A 50 9.11 -6.31 -9.25
CA SER A 50 10.52 -6.58 -9.05
C SER A 50 11.13 -7.06 -10.37
N GLY A 51 12.40 -6.77 -10.57
CA GLY A 51 13.09 -7.22 -11.77
C GLY A 51 14.54 -6.81 -11.80
N LYS A 52 15.17 -6.98 -12.96
CA LYS A 52 16.53 -6.50 -13.21
C LYS A 52 16.52 -5.22 -14.01
N ILE A 53 17.31 -4.23 -13.60
CA ILE A 53 17.45 -2.98 -14.34
C ILE A 53 18.15 -3.25 -15.67
N ALA A 54 17.46 -2.99 -16.79
CA ALA A 54 17.97 -3.18 -18.15
C ALA A 54 18.64 -1.91 -18.68
N SER A 55 18.12 -0.73 -18.34
CA SER A 55 18.70 0.55 -18.73
C SER A 55 18.38 1.63 -17.69
N VAL A 56 19.27 2.62 -17.58
CA VAL A 56 19.11 3.79 -16.71
C VAL A 56 19.32 5.03 -17.56
N GLU A 57 18.33 5.91 -17.56
CA GLU A 57 18.34 7.23 -18.19
C GLU A 57 18.29 8.30 -17.10
N LYS A 58 18.40 9.59 -17.48
CA LYS A 58 18.43 10.71 -16.53
C LYS A 58 17.16 10.79 -15.64
N ASN A 59 15.99 10.58 -16.24
CA ASN A 59 14.68 10.73 -15.59
C ASN A 59 13.82 9.46 -15.71
N SER A 60 14.42 8.33 -16.07
CA SER A 60 13.69 7.09 -16.29
C SER A 60 14.63 5.90 -16.23
N PHE A 61 14.06 4.72 -16.01
CA PHE A 61 14.80 3.47 -16.06
C PHE A 61 13.89 2.34 -16.54
N THR A 62 14.49 1.29 -17.07
CA THR A 62 13.76 0.13 -17.59
C THR A 62 14.09 -1.09 -16.76
N LEU A 63 13.07 -1.83 -16.37
CA LEU A 63 13.17 -3.11 -15.68
C LEU A 63 12.77 -4.25 -16.60
N THR A 64 13.56 -5.29 -16.59
CA THR A 64 13.19 -6.60 -17.09
C THR A 64 12.51 -7.37 -15.96
N VAL A 65 11.22 -7.63 -16.11
CA VAL A 65 10.41 -8.41 -15.18
C VAL A 65 10.42 -9.86 -15.64
N GLY A 66 10.85 -10.77 -14.77
CA GLY A 66 10.76 -12.20 -15.03
C GLY A 66 9.29 -12.62 -15.14
N GLN A 67 8.97 -13.58 -16.03
CA GLN A 67 7.60 -14.08 -16.25
C GLN A 67 6.88 -14.57 -14.98
N SER A 68 7.60 -14.76 -13.87
CA SER A 68 7.09 -15.28 -12.61
C SER A 68 6.36 -14.26 -11.73
N GLN A 69 6.47 -12.95 -11.97
CA GLN A 69 6.06 -11.93 -10.97
C GLN A 69 4.91 -11.00 -11.38
N THR A 70 4.50 -10.97 -12.65
CA THR A 70 3.34 -10.16 -13.08
C THR A 70 2.05 -10.97 -13.03
N SER A 71 1.43 -11.03 -11.85
CA SER A 71 0.08 -11.63 -11.65
C SER A 71 -1.06 -10.83 -12.29
N SER A 72 -0.79 -9.65 -12.86
CA SER A 72 -1.82 -8.74 -13.40
C SER A 72 -2.08 -8.84 -14.90
N GLU A 73 -1.38 -9.71 -15.65
CA GLU A 73 -1.52 -9.75 -17.12
C GLU A 73 -1.61 -11.17 -17.68
N LYS A 74 -2.48 -12.01 -17.11
CA LYS A 74 -3.00 -13.22 -17.79
C LYS A 74 -3.98 -12.86 -18.92
N GLN A 75 -3.71 -11.83 -19.72
CA GLN A 75 -4.60 -11.40 -20.80
C GLN A 75 -3.85 -11.05 -22.09
N ASN A 76 -2.89 -11.87 -22.50
CA ASN A 76 -2.60 -12.12 -23.91
C ASN A 76 -1.69 -13.35 -24.07
N LEU A 77 -2.27 -14.51 -24.35
CA LEU A 77 -1.55 -15.77 -24.61
C LEU A 77 -0.86 -15.76 -26.00
N SER A 78 -0.08 -14.72 -26.31
CA SER A 78 0.68 -14.64 -27.57
C SER A 78 2.02 -13.92 -27.43
N GLN A 79 2.52 -13.70 -26.22
CA GLN A 79 3.89 -13.25 -26.04
C GLN A 79 4.79 -14.49 -25.96
N ASP A 80 5.67 -14.64 -26.96
CA ASP A 80 6.66 -15.70 -27.04
C ASP A 80 7.41 -15.82 -25.69
N PRO A 81 7.49 -17.02 -25.09
CA PRO A 81 8.08 -17.23 -23.78
C PRO A 81 9.59 -16.89 -23.72
N ALA A 82 10.24 -16.60 -24.85
CA ALA A 82 11.63 -16.15 -24.91
C ALA A 82 11.78 -14.61 -24.83
N THR A 83 10.70 -13.83 -24.84
CA THR A 83 10.80 -12.36 -24.75
C THR A 83 10.58 -11.88 -23.30
N PRO A 84 11.63 -11.46 -22.58
CA PRO A 84 11.47 -10.89 -21.25
C PRO A 84 10.58 -9.65 -21.31
N LYS A 85 9.57 -9.57 -20.43
CA LYS A 85 8.71 -8.40 -20.35
C LYS A 85 9.51 -7.24 -19.76
N THR A 86 9.64 -6.16 -20.53
CA THR A 86 10.31 -4.94 -20.07
C THR A 86 9.29 -3.87 -19.71
N MET A 87 9.55 -3.13 -18.64
CA MET A 87 8.71 -2.04 -18.17
C MET A 87 9.56 -0.80 -17.93
N LYS A 88 9.15 0.33 -18.51
CA LYS A 88 9.79 1.64 -18.32
C LYS A 88 9.09 2.40 -17.20
N PHE A 89 9.89 2.94 -16.30
CA PHE A 89 9.47 3.77 -15.18
C PHE A 89 10.05 5.18 -15.32
N GLN A 90 9.21 6.18 -15.11
CA GLN A 90 9.64 7.58 -15.00
C GLN A 90 9.97 7.91 -13.56
N ILE A 91 11.04 8.66 -13.36
CA ILE A 91 11.47 9.18 -12.08
C ILE A 91 10.98 10.63 -12.01
N ASP A 92 10.18 10.92 -10.99
CA ASP A 92 9.75 12.26 -10.66
C ASP A 92 10.48 12.78 -9.41
N LYS A 93 10.18 14.02 -9.01
CA LYS A 93 10.74 14.64 -7.82
C LYS A 93 10.32 13.98 -6.50
N ASN A 94 9.30 13.14 -6.51
CA ASN A 94 8.76 12.45 -5.34
C ASN A 94 9.23 10.99 -5.26
N THR A 95 10.00 10.53 -6.24
CA THR A 95 10.50 9.16 -6.29
C THR A 95 11.60 8.98 -5.24
N ALA A 96 11.39 8.08 -4.29
CA ALA A 96 12.41 7.66 -3.34
C ALA A 96 13.29 6.58 -3.98
N ILE A 97 14.61 6.79 -4.04
CA ILE A 97 15.55 5.79 -4.57
C ILE A 97 16.49 5.38 -3.45
N GLU A 98 16.38 4.11 -3.05
CA GLU A 98 17.29 3.48 -2.12
C GLU A 98 18.30 2.61 -2.88
N GLY A 99 19.59 2.97 -2.75
CA GLY A 99 20.68 2.34 -3.50
C GLY A 99 21.01 3.07 -4.80
N SER A 100 21.77 2.40 -5.67
CA SER A 100 22.23 2.98 -6.94
C SER A 100 21.60 2.28 -8.12
N LEU A 101 20.83 3.01 -8.94
CA LEU A 101 20.32 2.48 -10.21
C LEU A 101 21.48 2.11 -11.13
N LYS A 102 21.72 0.81 -11.30
CA LYS A 102 22.78 0.27 -12.15
C LYS A 102 22.21 -0.84 -13.01
N VAL A 103 22.60 -0.89 -14.28
CA VAL A 103 22.21 -1.96 -15.18
C VAL A 103 22.69 -3.31 -14.63
N GLY A 104 21.81 -4.31 -14.64
CA GLY A 104 22.03 -5.66 -14.11
C GLY A 104 21.65 -5.85 -12.64
N ALA A 105 21.54 -4.76 -11.87
CA ALA A 105 21.11 -4.80 -10.48
C ALA A 105 19.63 -5.22 -10.39
N SER A 106 19.29 -5.92 -9.31
CA SER A 106 17.92 -6.28 -9.02
C SER A 106 17.25 -5.09 -8.31
N ALA A 107 16.00 -4.79 -8.63
CA ALA A 107 15.29 -3.70 -7.98
C ALA A 107 13.82 -4.03 -7.78
N ASP A 108 13.29 -3.56 -6.65
CA ASP A 108 11.89 -3.58 -6.27
C ASP A 108 11.35 -2.16 -6.45
N VAL A 109 10.32 -2.02 -7.28
CA VAL A 109 9.75 -0.71 -7.63
C VAL A 109 8.29 -0.69 -7.26
N THR A 110 7.92 0.24 -6.39
CA THR A 110 6.54 0.67 -6.24
C THR A 110 6.29 1.85 -7.16
N TYR A 111 5.22 1.81 -7.93
CA TYR A 111 4.86 2.81 -8.92
C TYR A 111 3.36 3.09 -8.91
N ARG A 112 2.98 4.21 -9.51
CA ARG A 112 1.61 4.53 -9.90
C ARG A 112 1.53 4.63 -11.41
N GLN A 113 0.37 4.29 -11.96
CA GLN A 113 0.07 4.64 -13.35
C GLN A 113 -0.57 6.01 -13.40
N GLU A 114 0.04 6.90 -14.18
CA GLU A 114 -0.45 8.27 -14.38
C GLU A 114 -0.44 8.56 -15.88
N LYS A 115 -1.61 8.82 -16.48
CA LYS A 115 -1.76 9.13 -17.92
C LYS A 115 -1.12 8.09 -18.85
N GLY A 116 -1.13 6.81 -18.48
CA GLY A 116 -0.53 5.71 -19.26
C GLY A 116 0.99 5.56 -19.09
N ALA A 117 1.63 6.33 -18.20
CA ALA A 117 3.02 6.16 -17.82
C ALA A 117 3.13 5.52 -16.43
N ASN A 118 4.13 4.66 -16.24
CA ASN A 118 4.49 4.16 -14.91
C ASN A 118 5.41 5.17 -14.23
N ILE A 119 4.93 5.86 -13.20
CA ILE A 119 5.73 6.80 -12.42
C ILE A 119 6.18 6.10 -11.15
N ALA A 120 7.49 5.99 -10.96
CA ALA A 120 8.07 5.39 -9.76
C ALA A 120 7.69 6.22 -8.51
N ILE A 121 7.46 5.51 -7.41
CA ILE A 121 7.19 6.08 -6.09
C ILE A 121 8.36 5.72 -5.19
N SER A 122 8.73 4.45 -5.15
CA SER A 122 9.93 3.99 -4.45
C SER A 122 10.66 2.95 -5.29
N VAL A 123 12.00 2.98 -5.21
CA VAL A 123 12.88 2.04 -5.88
C VAL A 123 13.91 1.56 -4.86
N HIS A 124 13.89 0.27 -4.54
CA HIS A 124 14.90 -0.36 -3.69
C HIS A 124 15.79 -1.23 -4.56
N VAL A 125 17.08 -0.88 -4.65
CA VAL A 125 18.04 -1.64 -5.43
C VAL A 125 18.77 -2.64 -4.53
N THR A 126 18.69 -3.92 -4.88
CA THR A 126 19.48 -4.99 -4.29
C THR A 126 20.73 -5.23 -5.13
N PRO A 127 21.93 -5.26 -4.51
CA PRO A 127 23.21 -5.41 -5.22
C PRO A 127 23.38 -6.77 -5.90
#